data_AF-A0AA88NV02-F1
#
_entry.id   AF-A0AA88NV02-F1
#
_cell.length_a   1.000
_cell.length_b   1.000
_cell.length_c   1.000
_cell.angle_alpha   90.00
_cell.angle_beta   90.00
_cell.angle_gamma   90.00
#
_symmetry.space_group_name_H-M   'P 1'
#
loop_
_entity.id
_entity.type
_entity.pdbx_description
1 polymer ?
#
loop_
_entity_poly.entity_id
_entity_poly.type
_entity_poly.pdbx_seq_one_letter_code
_entity_poly.pdbx_strand_id
1 'polypeptide(L)'
;MGGTCDERKFSFYQAVKQHEPVQMLEDMRYMEIFHWEECSHQRTYTPSEALMYAIVHDHRAYAQYLVNEFSDGAFAMPGENVCCSHSSAPHLALAVHYNRKEIMALILQETSWSYMNRGECEHMDEGRTPLHMACELLHSDAVMLLLASGASPQAEDRDGMTPLDLILEQLRASKVNTRAKMLCLERLLMFKPELRFKMKSSLKNDPEYWSNVLGEETFNYLVGRTPGTLFLLAMQTILAQLPSREFFKSLDELPVPVFLKPL
;
A
#
# COMPACT_ATOMS: atom_id res chain seq x y z
N MET A 1 -28.81 -30.17 11.90
CA MET A 1 -28.35 -29.26 12.97
C MET A 1 -26.97 -28.79 12.54
N GLY A 2 -26.82 -27.55 12.07
CA GLY A 2 -25.55 -27.08 11.47
C GLY A 2 -25.48 -25.56 11.36
N GLY A 3 -26.14 -24.82 12.27
CA GLY A 3 -26.29 -23.36 12.16
C GLY A 3 -25.47 -22.53 13.15
N THR A 4 -24.88 -23.12 14.20
CA THR A 4 -24.33 -22.37 15.34
C THR A 4 -22.85 -22.00 15.21
N CYS A 5 -22.12 -22.59 14.25
CA CYS A 5 -20.69 -22.36 14.05
C CYS A 5 -20.41 -21.10 13.19
N ASP A 6 -21.28 -20.79 12.23
CA ASP A 6 -21.18 -19.58 11.40
C ASP A 6 -21.62 -18.30 12.14
N GLU A 7 -22.57 -18.41 13.08
CA GLU A 7 -23.12 -17.26 13.83
C GLU A 7 -22.08 -16.58 14.75
N ARG A 8 -20.98 -17.26 15.14
CA ARG A 8 -20.01 -16.75 16.13
C ARG A 8 -18.70 -16.25 15.52
N LYS A 9 -18.24 -16.78 14.38
CA LYS A 9 -17.25 -16.03 13.56
C LYS A 9 -17.82 -14.68 13.14
N PHE A 10 -19.14 -14.60 13.02
CA PHE A 10 -19.87 -13.38 12.75
C PHE A 10 -19.91 -12.42 13.94
N SER A 11 -19.84 -12.83 15.21
CA SER A 11 -20.00 -11.91 16.36
C SER A 11 -18.83 -10.94 16.51
N PHE A 12 -17.59 -11.44 16.58
CA PHE A 12 -16.41 -10.58 16.67
C PHE A 12 -16.27 -9.70 15.42
N TYR A 13 -16.41 -10.30 14.24
CA TYR A 13 -16.42 -9.56 12.97
C TYR A 13 -17.48 -8.46 12.94
N GLN A 14 -18.71 -8.77 13.36
CA GLN A 14 -19.81 -7.82 13.41
C GLN A 14 -19.56 -6.72 14.45
N ALA A 15 -18.99 -7.03 15.60
CA ALA A 15 -18.63 -6.05 16.61
C ALA A 15 -17.57 -5.06 16.10
N VAL A 16 -16.52 -5.57 15.42
CA VAL A 16 -15.52 -4.71 14.76
C VAL A 16 -16.18 -3.85 13.69
N LYS A 17 -17.07 -4.43 12.88
CA LYS A 17 -17.85 -3.70 11.86
C LYS A 17 -18.79 -2.64 12.44
N GLN A 18 -19.34 -2.87 13.64
CA GLN A 18 -20.21 -1.94 14.37
C GLN A 18 -19.42 -0.85 15.10
N HIS A 19 -18.09 -0.87 15.02
CA HIS A 19 -17.20 0.08 15.70
C HIS A 19 -17.36 0.06 17.21
N GLU A 20 -17.57 -1.13 17.78
CA GLU A 20 -17.68 -1.31 19.23
C GLU A 20 -16.39 -0.86 19.96
N PRO A 21 -16.48 -0.49 21.26
CA PRO A 21 -15.35 -0.01 22.03
C PRO A 21 -14.20 -1.02 22.08
N VAL A 22 -12.96 -0.52 22.03
CA VAL A 22 -11.74 -1.33 22.03
C VAL A 22 -11.69 -2.34 23.17
N GLN A 23 -12.10 -1.95 24.38
CA GLN A 23 -12.12 -2.84 25.55
C GLN A 23 -13.06 -4.03 25.33
N MET A 24 -14.25 -3.79 24.77
CA MET A 24 -15.21 -4.86 24.47
C MET A 24 -14.67 -5.79 23.37
N LEU A 25 -14.03 -5.23 22.35
CA LEU A 25 -13.41 -6.04 21.29
C LEU A 25 -12.27 -6.91 21.83
N GLU A 26 -11.43 -6.39 22.73
CA GLU A 26 -10.39 -7.18 23.35
C GLU A 26 -10.94 -8.22 24.33
N ASP A 27 -11.97 -7.88 25.11
CA ASP A 27 -12.69 -8.87 25.93
C ASP A 27 -13.22 -9.99 25.04
N MET A 28 -13.85 -9.69 23.91
CA MET A 28 -14.30 -10.70 22.94
C MET A 28 -13.12 -11.51 22.38
N ARG A 29 -12.01 -10.85 22.05
CA ARG A 29 -10.79 -11.49 21.50
C ARG A 29 -10.16 -12.49 22.48
N TYR A 30 -10.18 -12.19 23.79
CA TYR A 30 -9.63 -13.02 24.85
C TYR A 30 -10.62 -14.02 25.45
N MET A 31 -11.93 -13.71 25.49
CA MET A 31 -12.94 -14.48 26.22
C MET A 31 -13.72 -15.47 25.36
N GLU A 32 -13.70 -15.38 24.02
CA GLU A 32 -14.36 -16.38 23.17
C GLU A 32 -13.59 -17.72 23.20
N ILE A 33 -13.95 -18.57 24.18
CA ILE A 33 -13.55 -19.98 24.27
C ILE A 33 -14.28 -20.75 23.16
N PHE A 34 -13.57 -21.05 22.07
CA PHE A 34 -14.08 -21.87 20.97
C PHE A 34 -14.23 -23.34 21.41
N HIS A 35 -15.46 -23.85 21.44
CA HIS A 35 -15.70 -25.28 21.34
C HIS A 35 -15.72 -25.66 19.85
N TRP A 36 -14.67 -26.35 19.39
CA TRP A 36 -14.70 -27.09 18.13
C TRP A 36 -15.25 -28.49 18.41
N GLU A 37 -16.25 -28.93 17.65
CA GLU A 37 -16.60 -30.35 17.62
C GLU A 37 -15.52 -31.09 16.82
N GLU A 38 -14.92 -32.05 17.52
CA GLU A 38 -14.12 -33.21 17.09
C GLU A 38 -12.61 -33.10 16.86
N CYS A 39 -11.97 -31.92 16.81
CA CYS A 39 -10.49 -31.81 16.82
C CYS A 39 -9.96 -30.59 17.61
N SER A 40 -10.12 -30.62 18.94
CA SER A 40 -9.13 -30.16 19.96
C SER A 40 -8.17 -28.97 19.71
N HIS A 41 -8.55 -27.83 19.11
CA HIS A 41 -7.71 -26.62 19.16
C HIS A 41 -8.50 -25.31 19.40
N GLN A 42 -8.47 -24.84 20.64
CA GLN A 42 -8.89 -23.51 21.08
C GLN A 42 -8.10 -22.43 20.31
N ARG A 43 -8.74 -21.56 19.52
CA ARG A 43 -8.03 -20.54 18.73
C ARG A 43 -8.60 -19.15 18.96
N THR A 44 -7.89 -18.34 19.74
CA THR A 44 -8.16 -16.91 19.90
C THR A 44 -7.83 -16.16 18.60
N TYR A 45 -8.54 -15.08 18.30
CA TYR A 45 -8.12 -14.20 17.20
C TYR A 45 -6.78 -13.56 17.55
N THR A 46 -5.82 -13.72 16.65
CA THR A 46 -4.51 -13.10 16.82
C THR A 46 -4.63 -11.57 16.64
N PRO A 47 -3.73 -10.77 17.25
CA PRO A 47 -3.70 -9.32 17.00
C PRO A 47 -3.59 -8.97 15.50
N SER A 48 -2.89 -9.80 14.72
CA SER A 48 -2.83 -9.72 13.26
C SER A 48 -4.20 -9.86 12.60
N GLU A 49 -4.93 -10.94 12.89
CA GLU A 49 -6.29 -11.15 12.35
C GLU A 49 -7.25 -10.03 12.79
N ALA A 50 -7.15 -9.58 14.05
CA ALA A 50 -7.92 -8.44 14.56
C ALA A 50 -7.59 -7.13 13.82
N LEU A 51 -6.31 -6.88 13.53
CA LEU A 51 -5.86 -5.70 12.78
C LEU A 51 -6.39 -5.73 11.34
N MET A 52 -6.41 -6.90 10.71
CA MET A 52 -7.02 -7.05 9.38
C MET A 52 -8.49 -6.64 9.38
N TYR A 53 -9.28 -7.07 10.36
CA TYR A 53 -10.69 -6.66 10.47
C TYR A 53 -10.84 -5.17 10.76
N ALA A 54 -9.99 -4.60 11.61
CA ALA A 54 -9.96 -3.17 11.87
C ALA A 54 -9.70 -2.37 10.58
N ILE A 55 -8.78 -2.83 9.72
CA ILE A 55 -8.48 -2.22 8.42
C ILE A 55 -9.69 -2.31 7.49
N VAL A 56 -10.26 -3.51 7.30
CA VAL A 56 -11.41 -3.73 6.41
C VAL A 56 -12.57 -2.80 6.77
N HIS A 57 -12.82 -2.61 8.07
CA HIS A 57 -13.93 -1.81 8.60
C HIS A 57 -13.60 -0.37 8.96
N ASP A 58 -12.39 0.12 8.68
CA ASP A 58 -11.96 1.48 9.04
C ASP A 58 -12.04 1.81 10.54
N HIS A 59 -11.87 0.80 11.39
CA HIS A 59 -11.90 1.00 12.84
C HIS A 59 -10.56 1.54 13.33
N ARG A 60 -10.33 2.84 13.11
CA ARG A 60 -9.06 3.51 13.39
C ARG A 60 -8.62 3.40 14.85
N ALA A 61 -9.56 3.53 15.80
CA ALA A 61 -9.25 3.46 17.22
C ALA A 61 -8.75 2.07 17.61
N TYR A 62 -9.36 1.03 17.05
CA TYR A 62 -8.94 -0.34 17.31
C TYR A 62 -7.61 -0.67 16.62
N ALA A 63 -7.42 -0.22 15.36
CA ALA A 63 -6.15 -0.38 14.66
C ALA A 63 -4.99 0.30 15.41
N GLN A 64 -5.18 1.53 15.90
CA GLN A 64 -4.18 2.24 16.70
C GLN A 64 -3.83 1.48 17.98
N TYR A 65 -4.84 0.98 18.70
CA TYR A 65 -4.64 0.20 19.90
C TYR A 65 -3.81 -1.06 19.62
N LEU A 66 -4.18 -1.82 18.59
CA LEU A 66 -3.48 -3.06 18.23
C LEU A 66 -2.02 -2.81 17.85
N VAL A 67 -1.76 -1.76 17.07
CA VAL A 67 -0.42 -1.36 16.65
C VAL A 67 0.45 -0.93 17.84
N ASN A 68 -0.12 -0.18 18.79
CA ASN A 68 0.63 0.31 19.95
C ASN A 68 0.91 -0.78 20.99
N GLU A 69 -0.07 -1.65 21.28
CA GLU A 69 0.05 -2.65 22.33
C GLU A 69 0.72 -3.95 21.85
N PHE A 70 0.60 -4.29 20.56
CA PHE A 70 1.06 -5.56 20.00
C PHE A 70 1.99 -5.36 18.80
N SER A 71 2.98 -4.47 18.88
CA SER A 71 3.85 -4.10 17.74
C SER A 71 4.36 -5.31 16.92
N ASP A 72 4.82 -6.39 17.56
CA ASP A 72 5.33 -7.56 16.84
C ASP A 72 4.21 -8.55 16.44
N GLY A 73 3.17 -8.67 17.26
CA GLY A 73 2.07 -9.61 17.05
C GLY A 73 1.00 -9.13 16.06
N ALA A 74 0.82 -7.82 15.94
CA ALA A 74 -0.14 -7.17 15.05
C ALA A 74 0.30 -7.27 13.59
N PHE A 75 1.60 -7.33 13.30
CA PHE A 75 2.11 -7.47 11.93
C PHE A 75 2.49 -8.90 11.55
N ALA A 76 2.26 -9.87 12.44
CA ALA A 76 2.50 -11.29 12.17
C ALA A 76 1.69 -11.78 10.95
N MET A 77 2.20 -12.78 10.23
CA MET A 77 1.44 -13.37 9.14
C MET A 77 0.18 -14.05 9.69
N PRO A 78 -1.02 -13.75 9.16
CA PRO A 78 -2.25 -14.41 9.59
C PRO A 78 -2.21 -15.88 9.17
N GLY A 79 -2.94 -16.74 9.89
CA GLY A 79 -2.96 -18.17 9.56
C GLY A 79 -3.62 -18.45 8.20
N GLU A 80 -3.27 -19.57 7.59
CA GLU A 80 -3.60 -19.97 6.20
C GLU A 80 -5.10 -19.90 5.84
N ASN A 81 -6.00 -19.94 6.82
CA ASN A 81 -7.45 -19.96 6.62
C ASN A 81 -8.12 -18.57 6.57
N VAL A 82 -7.39 -17.48 6.84
CA VAL A 82 -7.99 -16.14 7.03
C VAL A 82 -7.78 -15.20 5.84
N CYS A 83 -6.93 -15.54 4.86
CA CYS A 83 -6.57 -14.57 3.82
C CYS A 83 -6.50 -15.11 2.40
N CYS A 84 -7.25 -14.46 1.48
CA CYS A 84 -7.15 -14.59 0.03
C CYS A 84 -6.05 -13.70 -0.59
N SER A 85 -5.35 -12.89 0.21
CA SER A 85 -4.27 -12.02 -0.23
C SER A 85 -2.95 -12.56 0.29
N HIS A 86 -2.28 -13.36 -0.52
CA HIS A 86 -0.90 -13.86 -0.32
C HIS A 86 0.15 -12.73 -0.45
N SER A 87 -0.19 -11.50 -0.06
CA SER A 87 0.74 -10.37 -0.04
C SER A 87 1.73 -10.56 1.09
N SER A 88 2.98 -10.17 0.85
CA SER A 88 4.06 -10.25 1.83
C SER A 88 3.93 -9.27 2.99
N ALA A 89 3.09 -8.25 2.83
CA ALA A 89 2.64 -7.30 3.85
C ALA A 89 1.10 -7.22 3.84
N PRO A 90 0.39 -8.23 4.38
CA PRO A 90 -1.06 -8.37 4.20
C PRO A 90 -1.86 -7.20 4.77
N HIS A 91 -1.47 -6.68 5.94
CA HIS A 91 -2.12 -5.50 6.54
C HIS A 91 -1.97 -4.26 5.66
N LEU A 92 -0.77 -4.04 5.12
CA LEU A 92 -0.50 -2.89 4.27
C LEU A 92 -1.23 -3.03 2.92
N ALA A 93 -1.24 -4.21 2.33
CA ALA A 93 -1.99 -4.51 1.12
C ALA A 93 -3.49 -4.32 1.31
N LEU A 94 -4.07 -4.77 2.43
CA LEU A 94 -5.48 -4.51 2.75
C LEU A 94 -5.76 -3.02 2.94
N ALA A 95 -4.87 -2.29 3.63
CA ALA A 95 -5.03 -0.85 3.81
C ALA A 95 -5.01 -0.10 2.48
N VAL A 96 -4.14 -0.52 1.54
CA VAL A 96 -4.11 0.00 0.17
C VAL A 96 -5.39 -0.37 -0.58
N HIS A 97 -5.81 -1.64 -0.53
CA HIS A 97 -6.98 -2.15 -1.24
C HIS A 97 -8.26 -1.42 -0.84
N TYR A 98 -8.47 -1.21 0.47
CA TYR A 98 -9.63 -0.51 1.02
C TYR A 98 -9.44 1.01 1.12
N ASN A 99 -8.33 1.56 0.61
CA ASN A 99 -7.99 3.00 0.66
C ASN A 99 -8.03 3.61 2.07
N ARG A 100 -7.51 2.89 3.07
CA ARG A 100 -7.48 3.30 4.49
C ARG A 100 -6.24 4.13 4.81
N LYS A 101 -6.16 5.35 4.26
CA LYS A 101 -4.94 6.18 4.34
C LYS A 101 -4.48 6.44 5.79
N GLU A 102 -5.40 6.68 6.73
CA GLU A 102 -5.05 6.96 8.12
C GLU A 102 -4.46 5.72 8.79
N ILE A 103 -5.12 4.56 8.65
CA ILE A 103 -4.63 3.30 9.22
C ILE A 103 -3.32 2.89 8.55
N MET A 104 -3.19 3.13 7.25
CA MET A 104 -1.94 2.90 6.52
C MET A 104 -0.80 3.75 7.08
N ALA A 105 -1.03 5.03 7.37
CA ALA A 105 -0.04 5.89 8.01
C ALA A 105 0.38 5.38 9.40
N LEU A 106 -0.58 4.85 10.19
CA LEU A 106 -0.28 4.23 11.50
C LEU A 106 0.64 3.01 11.34
N ILE A 107 0.34 2.13 10.39
CA ILE A 107 1.16 0.94 10.11
C ILE A 107 2.56 1.36 9.64
N LEU A 108 2.66 2.32 8.72
CA LEU A 108 3.93 2.78 8.17
C LEU A 108 4.81 3.52 9.19
N GLN A 109 4.23 4.12 10.23
CA GLN A 109 4.97 4.78 11.30
C GLN A 109 5.68 3.77 12.23
N GLU A 110 5.04 2.64 12.50
CA GLU A 110 5.52 1.64 13.48
C GLU A 110 6.27 0.47 12.85
N THR A 111 6.14 0.26 11.52
CA THR A 111 6.79 -0.85 10.82
C THR A 111 8.24 -0.56 10.41
N SER A 112 9.08 -1.58 10.47
CA SER A 112 10.44 -1.56 9.92
C SER A 112 10.45 -1.80 8.41
N TRP A 113 11.44 -1.22 7.71
CA TRP A 113 11.65 -1.33 6.24
C TRP A 113 11.58 -2.76 5.70
N SER A 114 11.97 -3.75 6.51
CA SER A 114 11.94 -5.18 6.15
C SER A 114 10.53 -5.72 5.88
N TYR A 115 9.50 -5.11 6.48
CA TYR A 115 8.10 -5.51 6.30
C TYR A 115 7.56 -5.12 4.92
N MET A 116 7.94 -3.95 4.41
CA MET A 116 7.42 -3.39 3.15
C MET A 116 7.96 -4.07 1.89
N ASN A 117 9.19 -4.59 1.97
CA ASN A 117 9.92 -5.15 0.82
C ASN A 117 10.13 -6.66 0.92
N ARG A 118 9.34 -7.37 1.74
CA ARG A 118 9.48 -8.82 1.89
C ARG A 118 9.07 -9.48 0.56
N GLY A 119 10.05 -9.85 -0.27
CA GLY A 119 9.81 -10.30 -1.65
C GLY A 119 9.48 -11.78 -1.79
N GLU A 120 9.39 -12.53 -0.70
CA GLU A 120 9.46 -13.99 -0.75
C GLU A 120 8.27 -14.62 -0.01
N CYS A 121 7.09 -14.53 -0.61
CA CYS A 121 6.04 -15.52 -0.38
C CYS A 121 5.84 -16.29 -1.68
N GLU A 122 6.21 -17.57 -1.68
CA GLU A 122 6.12 -18.49 -2.82
C GLU A 122 4.67 -18.67 -3.34
N HIS A 123 3.68 -18.32 -2.52
CA HIS A 123 2.24 -18.44 -2.83
C HIS A 123 1.62 -17.17 -3.46
N MET A 124 2.40 -16.13 -3.73
CA MET A 124 1.87 -14.92 -4.38
C MET A 124 1.93 -15.11 -5.89
N ASP A 125 0.83 -15.39 -6.59
CA ASP A 125 0.87 -15.69 -8.04
C ASP A 125 1.65 -14.67 -8.90
N GLU A 126 1.85 -13.42 -8.44
CA GLU A 126 2.49 -12.35 -9.22
C GLU A 126 3.63 -11.57 -8.51
N GLY A 127 4.00 -11.84 -7.25
CA GLY A 127 5.13 -11.14 -6.58
C GLY A 127 4.97 -9.62 -6.38
N ARG A 128 3.76 -9.09 -6.44
CA ARG A 128 3.45 -7.66 -6.34
C ARG A 128 3.66 -7.10 -4.92
N THR A 129 4.33 -5.96 -4.83
CA THR A 129 4.46 -5.16 -3.58
C THR A 129 3.21 -4.29 -3.34
N PRO A 130 3.00 -3.75 -2.12
CA PRO A 130 1.92 -2.79 -1.86
C PRO A 130 1.95 -1.57 -2.79
N LEU A 131 3.14 -1.16 -3.26
CA LEU A 131 3.29 -0.07 -4.23
C LEU A 131 2.75 -0.44 -5.62
N HIS A 132 2.92 -1.69 -6.07
CA HIS A 132 2.29 -2.19 -7.30
C HIS A 132 0.77 -2.10 -7.18
N MET A 133 0.21 -2.58 -6.06
CA MET A 133 -1.24 -2.53 -5.81
C MET A 133 -1.77 -1.09 -5.77
N ALA A 134 -1.06 -0.16 -5.13
CA ALA A 134 -1.46 1.25 -5.09
C ALA A 134 -1.47 1.88 -6.49
N CYS A 135 -0.52 1.51 -7.36
CA CYS A 135 -0.49 1.94 -8.75
C CYS A 135 -1.60 1.29 -9.58
N GLU A 136 -1.87 0.00 -9.36
CA GLU A 136 -2.93 -0.73 -10.05
C GLU A 136 -4.31 -0.16 -9.77
N LEU A 137 -4.57 0.17 -8.49
CA LEU A 137 -5.83 0.76 -8.01
C LEU A 137 -5.91 2.27 -8.22
N LEU A 138 -4.85 2.92 -8.72
CA LEU A 138 -4.75 4.37 -8.89
C LEU A 138 -4.93 5.17 -7.59
N HIS A 139 -4.58 4.55 -6.45
CA HIS A 139 -4.58 5.16 -5.12
C HIS A 139 -3.34 6.02 -4.95
N SER A 140 -3.37 7.17 -5.61
CA SER A 140 -2.23 8.05 -5.75
C SER A 140 -1.72 8.60 -4.39
N ASP A 141 -2.59 8.79 -3.40
CA ASP A 141 -2.17 9.15 -2.03
C ASP A 141 -1.46 7.98 -1.33
N ALA A 142 -1.90 6.74 -1.59
CA ALA A 142 -1.21 5.56 -1.10
C ALA A 142 0.17 5.40 -1.75
N VAL A 143 0.31 5.73 -3.05
CA VAL A 143 1.61 5.80 -3.73
C VAL A 143 2.54 6.77 -3.01
N MET A 144 2.08 7.99 -2.70
CA MET A 144 2.89 8.96 -1.95
C MET A 144 3.29 8.44 -0.57
N LEU A 145 2.33 7.91 0.19
CA LEU A 145 2.56 7.38 1.53
C LEU A 145 3.60 6.25 1.52
N LEU A 146 3.46 5.30 0.60
CA LEU A 146 4.40 4.19 0.47
C LEU A 146 5.80 4.66 0.08
N LEU A 147 5.92 5.58 -0.90
CA LEU A 147 7.21 6.11 -1.34
C LEU A 147 7.92 6.94 -0.25
N ALA A 148 7.16 7.80 0.44
CA ALA A 148 7.63 8.58 1.57
C ALA A 148 8.17 7.71 2.71
N SER A 149 7.53 6.57 2.94
CA SER A 149 7.96 5.57 3.92
C SER A 149 9.07 4.64 3.42
N GLY A 150 9.59 4.87 2.20
CA GLY A 150 10.74 4.13 1.67
C GLY A 150 10.42 2.88 0.85
N ALA A 151 9.18 2.71 0.39
CA ALA A 151 8.87 1.65 -0.57
C ALA A 151 9.73 1.81 -1.82
N SER A 152 10.30 0.71 -2.32
CA SER A 152 11.15 0.77 -3.51
C SER A 152 10.33 1.01 -4.79
N PRO A 153 10.54 2.12 -5.52
CA PRO A 153 9.91 2.34 -6.83
C PRO A 153 10.56 1.52 -7.96
N GLN A 154 11.55 0.67 -7.62
CA GLN A 154 12.21 -0.28 -8.52
C GLN A 154 11.91 -1.72 -8.14
N ALA A 155 11.04 -1.97 -7.15
CA ALA A 155 10.62 -3.34 -6.88
C ALA A 155 10.03 -3.93 -8.17
N GLU A 156 10.48 -5.11 -8.53
CA GLU A 156 9.98 -5.86 -9.68
C GLU A 156 9.02 -6.92 -9.17
N ASP A 157 7.89 -7.09 -9.85
CA ASP A 157 6.99 -8.22 -9.66
C ASP A 157 7.54 -9.48 -10.38
N ARG A 158 6.79 -10.59 -10.38
CA ARG A 158 7.23 -11.85 -11.02
C ARG A 158 7.41 -11.74 -12.53
N ASP A 159 6.74 -10.79 -13.18
CA ASP A 159 6.88 -10.54 -14.61
C ASP A 159 8.05 -9.57 -14.91
N GLY A 160 8.77 -9.11 -13.89
CA GLY A 160 9.82 -8.11 -13.99
C GLY A 160 9.26 -6.71 -14.27
N MET A 161 7.99 -6.47 -13.96
CA MET A 161 7.35 -5.17 -14.11
C MET A 161 7.57 -4.36 -12.84
N THR A 162 7.97 -3.10 -13.00
CA THR A 162 8.01 -2.14 -11.89
C THR A 162 6.64 -1.46 -11.72
N PRO A 163 6.38 -0.75 -10.60
CA PRO A 163 5.15 0.04 -10.47
C PRO A 163 4.98 1.08 -11.58
N LEU A 164 6.10 1.61 -12.11
CA LEU A 164 6.09 2.51 -13.26
C LEU A 164 5.66 1.80 -14.54
N ASP A 165 6.12 0.57 -14.76
CA ASP A 165 5.72 -0.24 -15.92
C ASP A 165 4.21 -0.52 -15.90
N LEU A 166 3.64 -0.85 -14.74
CA LEU A 166 2.20 -1.08 -14.61
C LEU A 166 1.37 0.14 -15.02
N ILE A 167 1.76 1.35 -14.60
CA ILE A 167 1.02 2.57 -14.97
C ILE A 167 1.10 2.82 -16.48
N LEU A 168 2.28 2.67 -17.06
CA LEU A 168 2.46 2.84 -18.51
C LEU A 168 1.63 1.81 -19.27
N GLU A 169 1.63 0.55 -18.85
CA GLU A 169 0.80 -0.49 -19.46
C GLU A 169 -0.70 -0.15 -19.36
N GLN A 170 -1.17 0.29 -18.20
CA GLN A 170 -2.56 0.72 -18.02
C GLN A 170 -2.92 1.94 -18.88
N LEU A 171 -2.01 2.91 -19.04
CA LEU A 171 -2.20 4.06 -19.93
C LEU A 171 -2.35 3.61 -21.39
N ARG A 172 -1.58 2.60 -21.81
CA ARG A 172 -1.68 2.01 -23.14
C ARG A 172 -2.98 1.24 -23.34
N ALA A 173 -3.36 0.44 -22.34
CA ALA A 173 -4.51 -0.44 -22.41
C ALA A 173 -5.85 0.32 -22.37
N SER A 174 -5.94 1.42 -21.62
CA SER A 174 -7.20 2.15 -21.44
C SER A 174 -7.00 3.65 -21.20
N LYS A 175 -7.81 4.46 -21.89
CA LYS A 175 -7.91 5.92 -21.69
C LYS A 175 -8.80 6.32 -20.50
N VAL A 176 -9.38 5.34 -19.78
CA VAL A 176 -10.16 5.63 -18.58
C VAL A 176 -9.22 6.00 -17.43
N ASN A 177 -9.61 6.98 -16.61
CA ASN A 177 -8.86 7.47 -15.45
C ASN A 177 -7.43 7.97 -15.77
N THR A 178 -7.19 8.49 -16.99
CA THR A 178 -5.87 9.00 -17.40
C THR A 178 -5.31 10.02 -16.41
N ARG A 179 -6.12 10.93 -15.86
CA ARG A 179 -5.63 11.90 -14.87
C ARG A 179 -5.10 11.23 -13.60
N ALA A 180 -5.78 10.21 -13.09
CA ALA A 180 -5.35 9.47 -11.91
C ALA A 180 -4.08 8.65 -12.20
N LYS A 181 -4.00 8.01 -13.38
CA LYS A 181 -2.78 7.34 -13.87
C LYS A 181 -1.59 8.30 -13.94
N MET A 182 -1.80 9.49 -14.52
CA MET A 182 -0.78 10.54 -14.59
C MET A 182 -0.37 11.03 -13.20
N LEU A 183 -1.30 11.15 -12.26
CA LEU A 183 -0.96 11.56 -10.89
C LEU A 183 -0.10 10.50 -10.17
N CYS A 184 -0.43 9.21 -10.31
CA CYS A 184 0.44 8.14 -9.82
C CYS A 184 1.82 8.15 -10.51
N LEU A 185 1.86 8.39 -11.83
CA LEU A 185 3.10 8.52 -12.60
C LEU A 185 3.97 9.67 -12.05
N GLU A 186 3.41 10.87 -11.94
CA GLU A 186 4.07 12.06 -11.40
C GLU A 186 4.68 11.78 -10.02
N ARG A 187 3.92 11.12 -9.14
CA ARG A 187 4.34 10.75 -7.79
C ARG A 187 5.51 9.74 -7.80
N LEU A 188 5.47 8.72 -8.67
CA LEU A 188 6.61 7.81 -8.85
C LEU A 188 7.86 8.53 -9.38
N LEU A 189 7.71 9.48 -10.31
CA LEU A 189 8.84 10.24 -10.86
C LEU A 189 9.48 11.16 -9.81
N MET A 190 8.69 11.74 -8.90
CA MET A 190 9.20 12.64 -7.86
C MET A 190 10.14 11.97 -6.85
N PHE A 191 10.00 10.66 -6.61
CA PHE A 191 10.84 9.92 -5.66
C PHE A 191 11.99 9.14 -6.33
N LYS A 192 12.25 9.38 -7.63
CA LYS A 192 13.22 8.57 -8.39
C LYS A 192 14.04 9.36 -9.42
N PRO A 193 15.36 9.52 -9.22
CA PRO A 193 16.24 10.12 -10.22
C PRO A 193 16.69 9.14 -11.33
N GLU A 194 16.76 7.83 -11.05
CA GLU A 194 17.23 6.82 -12.03
C GLU A 194 16.09 5.99 -12.61
N LEU A 195 15.80 6.18 -13.89
CA LEU A 195 14.75 5.46 -14.60
C LEU A 195 15.26 4.10 -15.12
N ARG A 196 15.08 3.02 -14.36
CA ARG A 196 15.16 1.63 -14.87
C ARG A 196 13.75 1.02 -14.82
N PHE A 197 13.27 0.59 -15.98
CA PHE A 197 11.94 0.01 -16.18
C PHE A 197 11.87 -0.67 -17.57
N LYS A 198 11.04 -1.69 -17.69
CA LYS A 198 10.98 -2.62 -18.84
C LYS A 198 10.36 -1.98 -20.10
N MET A 199 9.40 -1.07 -19.93
CA MET A 199 8.63 -0.45 -21.02
C MET A 199 9.39 0.58 -21.88
N LYS A 200 10.68 0.83 -21.61
CA LYS A 200 11.50 1.76 -22.42
C LYS A 200 11.51 1.44 -23.92
N SER A 201 11.49 0.16 -24.28
CA SER A 201 11.40 -0.28 -25.69
C SER A 201 10.04 0.09 -26.29
N SER A 202 8.94 -0.15 -25.56
CA SER A 202 7.59 0.19 -26.00
C SER A 202 7.40 1.70 -26.19
N LEU A 203 8.02 2.54 -25.35
CA LEU A 203 8.02 3.99 -25.52
C LEU A 203 8.69 4.43 -26.82
N LYS A 204 9.79 3.76 -27.19
CA LYS A 204 10.54 4.06 -28.43
C LYS A 204 9.83 3.59 -29.69
N ASN A 205 9.02 2.54 -29.60
CA ASN A 205 8.31 1.98 -30.76
C ASN A 205 7.17 2.89 -31.25
N ASP A 206 6.44 3.55 -30.34
CA ASP A 206 5.28 4.39 -30.67
C ASP A 206 5.42 5.83 -30.14
N PRO A 207 6.41 6.63 -30.60
CA PRO A 207 6.76 7.91 -29.98
C PRO A 207 5.65 8.96 -30.07
N GLU A 208 4.88 9.00 -31.17
CA GLU A 208 3.78 9.95 -31.34
C GLU A 208 2.65 9.71 -30.34
N TYR A 209 2.30 8.44 -30.12
CA TYR A 209 1.27 8.05 -29.16
C TYR A 209 1.68 8.47 -27.74
N TRP A 210 2.89 8.10 -27.32
CA TRP A 210 3.36 8.37 -25.96
C TRP A 210 3.61 9.85 -25.70
N SER A 211 4.06 10.60 -26.70
CA SER A 211 4.17 12.06 -26.61
C SER A 211 2.80 12.70 -26.35
N ASN A 212 1.74 12.23 -27.03
CA ASN A 212 0.39 12.74 -26.83
C ASN A 212 -0.21 12.35 -25.45
N VAL A 213 0.06 11.12 -24.97
CA VAL A 213 -0.49 10.64 -23.69
C VAL A 213 0.24 11.24 -22.48
N LEU A 214 1.57 11.30 -22.52
CA LEU A 214 2.40 11.71 -21.38
C LEU A 214 2.78 13.20 -21.40
N GLY A 215 2.61 13.85 -22.55
CA GLY A 215 3.22 15.14 -22.85
C GLY A 215 4.67 15.01 -23.32
N GLU A 216 5.12 15.95 -24.15
CA GLU A 216 6.47 15.94 -24.74
C GLU A 216 7.57 15.91 -23.68
N GLU A 217 7.43 16.69 -22.61
CA GLU A 217 8.44 16.80 -21.55
C GLU A 217 8.63 15.47 -20.81
N THR A 218 7.53 14.89 -20.30
CA THR A 218 7.54 13.61 -19.57
C THR A 218 8.03 12.48 -20.46
N PHE A 219 7.57 12.43 -21.72
CA PHE A 219 8.02 11.43 -22.70
C PHE A 219 9.52 11.53 -22.96
N ASN A 220 10.04 12.73 -23.24
CA ASN A 220 11.45 12.94 -23.52
C ASN A 220 12.33 12.63 -22.30
N TYR A 221 11.85 12.92 -21.09
CA TYR A 221 12.50 12.51 -19.84
C TYR A 221 12.54 10.99 -19.70
N LEU A 222 11.41 10.30 -19.89
CA LEU A 222 11.33 8.84 -19.76
C LEU A 222 12.21 8.07 -20.77
N VAL A 223 12.29 8.58 -22.00
CA VAL A 223 13.15 8.01 -23.06
C VAL A 223 14.63 8.39 -22.87
N GLY A 224 14.93 9.37 -22.01
CA GLY A 224 16.28 9.87 -21.75
C GLY A 224 16.82 10.80 -22.84
N ARG A 225 15.94 11.48 -23.58
CA ARG A 225 16.31 12.49 -24.58
C ARG A 225 16.63 13.84 -23.94
N THR A 226 15.91 14.19 -22.88
CA THR A 226 16.11 15.42 -22.11
C THR A 226 16.20 15.12 -20.62
N PRO A 227 16.91 15.94 -19.83
CA PRO A 227 16.79 15.87 -18.38
C PRO A 227 15.36 16.20 -17.94
N GLY A 228 15.02 15.82 -16.70
CA GLY A 228 13.73 16.17 -16.10
C GLY A 228 13.56 17.69 -15.99
N THR A 229 12.32 18.14 -15.86
CA THR A 229 12.05 19.57 -15.66
C THR A 229 12.76 20.08 -14.40
N LEU A 230 13.12 21.38 -14.37
CA LEU A 230 13.78 21.97 -13.20
C LEU A 230 12.95 21.75 -11.92
N PHE A 231 11.62 21.81 -12.03
CA PHE A 231 10.70 21.51 -10.94
C PHE A 231 10.85 20.07 -10.45
N LEU A 232 10.83 19.09 -11.36
CA LEU A 232 10.97 17.68 -11.01
C LEU A 232 12.31 17.41 -10.31
N LEU A 233 13.40 17.93 -10.86
CA LEU A 233 14.74 17.76 -10.31
C LEU A 233 14.86 18.44 -8.94
N ALA A 234 14.36 19.67 -8.79
CA ALA A 234 14.36 20.37 -7.51
C ALA A 234 13.53 19.62 -6.47
N MET A 235 12.35 19.12 -6.83
CA MET A 235 11.52 18.35 -5.92
C MET A 235 12.19 17.03 -5.52
N GLN A 236 12.78 16.29 -6.46
CA GLN A 236 13.56 15.09 -6.17
C GLN A 236 14.68 15.38 -5.15
N THR A 237 15.40 16.50 -5.31
CA THR A 237 16.45 16.88 -4.36
C THR A 237 15.91 17.26 -2.98
N ILE A 238 14.76 17.94 -2.91
CA ILE A 238 14.12 18.31 -1.64
C ILE A 238 13.67 17.04 -0.92
N LEU A 239 12.92 16.18 -1.61
CA LEU A 239 12.37 14.95 -1.04
C LEU A 239 13.47 13.98 -0.57
N ALA A 240 14.59 13.91 -1.29
CA ALA A 240 15.74 13.09 -0.88
C ALA A 240 16.44 13.60 0.40
N GLN A 241 16.25 14.86 0.78
CA GLN A 241 16.85 15.44 1.99
C GLN A 241 15.91 15.39 3.21
N LEU A 242 14.63 15.03 3.03
CA LEU A 242 13.68 14.97 4.13
C LEU A 242 13.89 13.72 5.01
N PRO A 243 13.78 13.84 6.34
CA PRO A 243 13.93 12.71 7.23
C PRO A 243 12.75 11.74 7.08
N SER A 244 13.02 10.45 6.89
CA SER A 244 11.99 9.43 6.65
C SER A 244 10.98 9.26 7.80
N ARG A 245 11.40 9.48 9.06
CA ARG A 245 10.54 9.34 10.25
C ARG A 245 9.52 10.46 10.43
N GLU A 246 9.86 11.67 10.02
CA GLU A 246 8.98 12.85 10.12
C GLU A 246 8.68 13.40 8.72
N PHE A 247 8.66 12.53 7.70
CA PHE A 247 8.59 12.96 6.31
C PHE A 247 7.39 13.86 6.04
N PHE A 248 6.19 13.45 6.45
CA PHE A 248 4.95 14.23 6.23
C PHE A 248 4.97 15.56 6.98
N LYS A 249 5.40 15.56 8.23
CA LYS A 249 5.53 16.79 9.02
C LYS A 249 6.55 17.74 8.40
N SER A 250 7.70 17.22 7.95
CA SER A 250 8.74 18.00 7.30
C SER A 250 8.27 18.55 5.94
N LEU A 251 7.48 17.78 5.21
CA LEU A 251 6.87 18.19 3.94
C LEU A 251 5.84 19.31 4.15
N ASP A 252 5.01 19.20 5.19
CA ASP A 252 4.04 20.22 5.59
C ASP A 252 4.72 21.50 6.07
N GLU A 253 5.87 21.41 6.72
CA GLU A 253 6.65 22.56 7.19
C GLU A 253 7.48 23.25 6.09
N LEU A 254 7.54 22.69 4.88
CA LEU A 254 8.29 23.31 3.78
C LEU A 254 7.77 24.74 3.50
N PRO A 255 8.67 25.73 3.39
CA PRO A 255 8.32 27.13 3.11
C PRO A 255 8.04 27.35 1.61
N VAL A 256 7.27 26.44 1.01
CA VAL A 256 6.81 26.51 -0.38
C VAL A 256 5.29 26.68 -0.41
N PRO A 257 4.75 27.41 -1.40
CA PRO A 257 3.30 27.50 -1.59
C PRO A 257 2.64 26.12 -1.65
N VAL A 258 1.43 26.00 -1.11
CA VAL A 258 0.70 24.73 -1.00
C VAL A 258 0.56 24.02 -2.35
N PHE A 259 0.37 24.77 -3.44
CA PHE A 259 0.24 24.21 -4.79
C PHE A 259 1.55 23.61 -5.35
N LEU A 260 2.70 23.89 -4.75
CA LEU A 260 3.99 23.28 -5.09
C LEU A 260 4.34 22.11 -4.16
N LYS A 261 3.57 21.89 -3.09
CA LYS A 261 3.76 20.71 -2.24
C LYS A 261 3.24 19.50 -3.00
N PRO A 262 3.96 18.36 -2.97
CA PRO A 262 3.56 17.15 -3.69
C PRO A 262 2.37 16.40 -3.03
N LEU A 263 1.58 17.09 -2.21
CA LEU A 263 0.42 16.59 -1.45
C LEU A 263 -0.84 16.60 -2.31
#